data_AF-A0A950BKD8-F1
#
_entry.id   AF-A0A950BKD8-F1
#
_cell.length_a   1.000
_cell.length_b   1.000
_cell.length_c   1.000
_cell.angle_alpha   90.00
_cell.angle_beta   90.00
_cell.angle_gamma   90.00
#
_symmetry.space_group_name_H-M   'P 1'
#
loop_
_entity.id
_entity.type
_entity.pdbx_description
1 polymer ?
#
loop_
_entity_poly.entity_id
_entity_poly.type
_entity_poly.pdbx_seq_one_letter_code
_entity_poly.pdbx_strand_id
1 'polypeptide(L)'
;MRAVRKVEAIREDLGKVGPVIAEQVEEAMLGRRTRLDTRKAETEVEPIRKLFKFERDLEKQIRLLLDRLNATKRDLRLDPENVQKVVEVALELAGQPKLVEAKVSGLWPDPKRSKCPVFRLPVLSDAWALCAEGLAHPFTGEARPFVFDHALAQGREDVVLVHLKHRLVQMSLRLLRAEVWSQEGQKKRLNRVTARVVPDSSLRHLAVVAHARLVVIGGDSQRLHEEIITAVGPIREGRFSRFGSLKEMQDALASATDEEPADL
;
A
#
# COMPACT_ATOMS: atom_id res chain seq x y z
N MET A 1 -1.24 -29.25 18.24
CA MET A 1 -2.05 -28.55 17.20
C MET A 1 -2.64 -29.44 16.08
N ARG A 2 -2.12 -30.64 15.80
CA ARG A 2 -2.72 -31.55 14.78
C ARG A 2 -4.04 -32.21 15.21
N ALA A 3 -4.22 -32.48 16.50
CA ALA A 3 -5.44 -33.12 17.01
C ALA A 3 -6.66 -32.18 16.92
N VAL A 4 -6.50 -30.89 17.24
CA VAL A 4 -7.59 -29.90 17.20
C VAL A 4 -8.11 -29.68 15.77
N ARG A 5 -7.22 -29.54 14.77
CA ARG A 5 -7.63 -29.47 13.35
C ARG A 5 -8.35 -30.73 12.87
N LYS A 6 -7.97 -31.90 13.40
CA LYS A 6 -8.62 -33.17 13.07
C LYS A 6 -10.00 -33.25 13.73
N VAL A 7 -10.15 -32.76 14.96
CA VAL A 7 -11.43 -32.71 15.68
C VAL A 7 -12.38 -31.68 15.06
N GLU A 8 -11.91 -30.49 14.66
CA GLU A 8 -12.73 -29.52 13.93
C GLU A 8 -13.18 -30.05 12.57
N ALA A 9 -12.27 -30.67 11.80
CA ALA A 9 -12.62 -31.29 10.53
C ALA A 9 -13.64 -32.44 10.70
N ILE A 10 -13.47 -33.28 11.73
CA ILE A 10 -14.42 -34.36 12.06
C ILE A 10 -15.76 -33.79 12.53
N ARG A 11 -15.79 -32.68 13.29
CA ARG A 11 -17.02 -32.06 13.79
C ARG A 11 -17.81 -31.37 12.68
N GLU A 12 -17.11 -30.77 11.72
CA GLU A 12 -17.68 -30.16 10.52
C GLU A 12 -18.22 -31.25 9.55
N ASP A 13 -17.50 -32.37 9.41
CA ASP A 13 -17.95 -33.54 8.65
C ASP A 13 -19.14 -34.26 9.33
N LEU A 14 -19.13 -34.45 10.65
CA LEU A 14 -20.26 -35.08 11.38
C LEU A 14 -21.49 -34.17 11.48
N GLY A 15 -21.32 -32.84 11.45
CA GLY A 15 -22.41 -31.88 11.58
C GLY A 15 -23.47 -31.98 10.46
N LYS A 16 -23.12 -32.55 9.30
CA LYS A 16 -24.04 -32.70 8.15
C LYS A 16 -24.33 -34.14 7.72
N VAL A 17 -23.50 -35.11 8.10
CA VAL A 17 -23.81 -36.55 7.90
C VAL A 17 -24.63 -37.11 9.09
N GLY A 18 -24.78 -36.31 10.15
CA GLY A 18 -25.52 -36.62 11.37
C GLY A 18 -26.92 -37.21 11.17
N PRO A 19 -27.80 -36.66 10.30
CA PRO A 19 -29.17 -37.17 10.18
C PRO A 19 -29.26 -38.58 9.57
N VAL A 20 -28.46 -38.87 8.54
CA VAL A 20 -28.51 -40.15 7.79
C VAL A 20 -27.69 -41.25 8.48
N ILE A 21 -26.63 -40.88 9.21
CA ILE A 21 -25.88 -41.83 10.05
C ILE A 21 -26.60 -42.08 11.38
N ALA A 22 -27.32 -41.09 11.94
CA ALA A 22 -28.04 -41.27 13.21
C ALA A 22 -29.07 -42.40 13.14
N GLU A 23 -29.87 -42.46 12.07
CA GLU A 23 -30.86 -43.53 11.88
C GLU A 23 -30.20 -44.90 11.73
N GLN A 24 -29.12 -45.00 10.94
CA GLN A 24 -28.36 -46.26 10.79
C GLN A 24 -27.63 -46.68 12.07
N VAL A 25 -27.16 -45.72 12.88
CA VAL A 25 -26.53 -45.95 14.18
C VAL A 25 -27.57 -46.38 15.21
N GLU A 26 -28.76 -45.78 15.21
CA GLU A 26 -29.89 -46.17 16.06
C GLU A 26 -30.36 -47.60 15.73
N GLU A 27 -30.49 -47.95 14.44
CA GLU A 27 -30.79 -49.31 13.99
C GLU A 27 -29.71 -50.33 14.40
N ALA A 28 -28.44 -49.93 14.37
CA ALA A 28 -27.32 -50.78 14.81
C ALA A 28 -27.30 -50.96 16.34
N MET A 29 -27.63 -49.93 17.11
CA MET A 29 -27.75 -49.99 18.57
C MET A 29 -28.95 -50.85 19.02
N LEU A 30 -30.02 -50.88 18.22
CA LEU A 30 -31.19 -51.75 18.42
C LEU A 30 -30.98 -53.19 17.90
N GLY A 31 -29.77 -53.53 17.41
CA GLY A 31 -29.42 -54.87 16.94
C GLY A 31 -30.07 -55.27 15.61
N ARG A 32 -30.75 -54.34 14.91
CA ARG A 32 -31.45 -54.58 13.65
C ARG A 32 -30.52 -54.58 12.44
N ARG A 33 -29.28 -54.09 12.61
CA ARG A 33 -28.29 -53.96 11.54
C ARG A 33 -26.86 -54.17 12.06
N THR A 34 -26.03 -54.87 11.29
CA THR A 34 -24.61 -55.17 11.64
C THR A 34 -23.58 -54.40 10.82
N ARG A 35 -23.98 -53.74 9.71
CA ARG A 35 -23.09 -52.93 8.87
C ARG A 35 -23.75 -51.60 8.49
N LEU A 36 -23.01 -50.51 8.69
CA LEU A 36 -23.36 -49.15 8.26
C LEU A 36 -22.99 -48.98 6.78
N ASP A 37 -23.88 -48.38 5.98
CA ASP A 37 -23.62 -48.06 4.57
C ASP A 37 -23.63 -46.54 4.38
N THR A 38 -22.42 -45.97 4.31
CA THR A 38 -22.18 -44.53 4.21
C THR A 38 -22.00 -44.05 2.77
N ARG A 39 -22.00 -44.94 1.77
CA ARG A 39 -21.62 -44.61 0.38
C ARG A 39 -22.54 -43.58 -0.28
N LYS A 40 -23.85 -43.68 -0.06
CA LYS A 40 -24.84 -42.73 -0.60
C LYS A 40 -24.66 -41.33 0.02
N ALA A 41 -24.50 -41.27 1.34
CA ALA A 41 -24.28 -40.02 2.06
C ALA A 41 -22.94 -39.36 1.68
N GLU A 42 -21.88 -40.15 1.47
CA GLU A 42 -20.59 -39.64 0.97
C GLU A 42 -20.71 -39.06 -0.44
N THR A 43 -21.47 -39.71 -1.33
CA THR A 43 -21.66 -39.25 -2.72
C THR A 43 -22.44 -37.93 -2.79
N GLU A 44 -23.47 -37.76 -1.96
CA GLU A 44 -24.26 -36.52 -1.90
C GLU A 44 -23.49 -35.35 -1.27
N VAL A 45 -22.60 -35.62 -0.31
CA VAL A 45 -21.84 -34.59 0.40
C VAL A 45 -20.53 -34.22 -0.33
N GLU A 46 -20.00 -35.08 -1.19
CA GLU A 46 -18.76 -34.81 -1.93
C GLU A 46 -18.76 -33.51 -2.76
N PRO A 47 -19.80 -33.16 -3.56
CA PRO A 47 -19.84 -31.88 -4.26
C PRO A 47 -19.87 -30.69 -3.29
N ILE A 48 -20.62 -30.80 -2.19
CA ILE A 48 -20.72 -29.77 -1.16
C ILE A 48 -19.36 -29.56 -0.47
N ARG A 49 -18.64 -30.64 -0.15
CA ARG A 49 -17.29 -30.61 0.42
C ARG A 49 -16.28 -29.98 -0.54
N LYS A 50 -16.38 -30.27 -1.84
CA LYS A 50 -15.54 -29.65 -2.88
C LYS A 50 -15.79 -28.14 -2.97
N LEU A 51 -17.05 -27.71 -2.93
CA LEU A 51 -17.41 -26.28 -2.92
C LEU A 51 -16.87 -25.57 -1.67
N PHE A 52 -17.08 -26.10 -0.48
CA PHE A 52 -16.53 -25.49 0.75
C PHE A 52 -15.00 -25.45 0.77
N LYS A 53 -14.34 -26.51 0.25
CA LYS A 53 -12.89 -26.49 0.10
C LYS A 53 -12.45 -25.38 -0.85
N PHE A 54 -13.17 -25.19 -1.96
CA PHE A 54 -12.91 -24.10 -2.91
C PHE A 54 -13.10 -22.72 -2.27
N GLU A 55 -14.21 -22.48 -1.57
CA GLU A 55 -14.46 -21.22 -0.84
C GLU A 55 -13.33 -20.92 0.17
N ARG A 56 -12.94 -21.92 0.95
CA ARG A 56 -11.86 -21.79 1.93
C ARG A 56 -10.50 -21.53 1.27
N ASP A 57 -10.22 -22.18 0.15
CA ASP A 57 -8.96 -21.98 -0.57
C ASP A 57 -8.94 -20.61 -1.28
N LEU A 58 -10.08 -20.13 -1.78
CA LEU A 58 -10.26 -18.77 -2.31
C LEU A 58 -10.05 -17.73 -1.21
N GLU A 59 -10.65 -17.92 -0.03
CA GLU A 59 -10.48 -17.00 1.10
C GLU A 59 -9.00 -16.89 1.52
N LYS A 60 -8.28 -18.01 1.56
CA LYS A 60 -6.82 -18.01 1.82
C LYS A 60 -6.05 -17.22 0.76
N GLN A 61 -6.40 -17.37 -0.52
CA GLN A 61 -5.75 -16.62 -1.60
C GLN A 61 -6.02 -15.13 -1.49
N ILE A 62 -7.27 -14.73 -1.19
CA ILE A 62 -7.63 -13.33 -0.97
C ILE A 62 -6.82 -12.74 0.19
N ARG A 63 -6.72 -13.44 1.32
CA ARG A 63 -5.92 -13.00 2.47
C ARG A 63 -4.45 -12.84 2.09
N LEU A 64 -3.85 -13.80 1.40
CA LEU A 64 -2.46 -13.73 0.95
C LEU A 64 -2.22 -12.52 0.02
N LEU A 65 -3.14 -12.25 -0.90
CA LEU A 65 -3.04 -11.10 -1.81
C LEU A 65 -3.18 -9.78 -1.05
N LEU A 66 -4.08 -9.70 -0.07
CA LEU A 66 -4.24 -8.52 0.79
C LEU A 66 -2.99 -8.27 1.63
N ASP A 67 -2.41 -9.31 2.22
CA ASP A 67 -1.17 -9.21 2.99
C ASP A 67 -0.02 -8.73 2.13
N ARG A 68 0.11 -9.27 0.91
CA ARG A 68 1.11 -8.82 -0.06
C ARG A 68 0.90 -7.37 -0.48
N LEU A 69 -0.33 -6.95 -0.73
CA LEU A 69 -0.67 -5.57 -1.04
C LEU A 69 -0.27 -4.64 0.12
N ASN A 70 -0.62 -5.01 1.35
CA ASN A 70 -0.32 -4.21 2.54
C ASN A 70 1.18 -4.15 2.84
N ALA A 71 1.91 -5.24 2.61
CA ALA A 71 3.37 -5.25 2.69
C ALA A 71 3.96 -4.30 1.64
N THR A 72 3.52 -4.43 0.38
CA THR A 72 4.00 -3.58 -0.72
C THR A 72 3.73 -2.09 -0.47
N LYS A 73 2.55 -1.74 0.06
CA LYS A 73 2.22 -0.37 0.45
C LYS A 73 3.17 0.17 1.52
N ARG A 74 3.49 -0.63 2.54
CA ARG A 74 4.43 -0.26 3.61
C ARG A 74 5.85 -0.12 3.09
N ASP A 75 6.32 -1.08 2.30
CA ASP A 75 7.69 -1.10 1.76
C ASP A 75 7.93 0.10 0.82
N LEU A 76 6.95 0.43 -0.01
CA LEU A 76 7.00 1.57 -0.92
C LEU A 76 6.52 2.90 -0.28
N ARG A 77 6.16 2.89 1.01
CA ARG A 77 5.65 4.05 1.77
C ARG A 77 4.52 4.79 1.06
N LEU A 78 3.57 4.05 0.49
CA LEU A 78 2.45 4.56 -0.30
C LEU A 78 1.29 5.06 0.57
N ASP A 79 1.62 5.78 1.63
CA ASP A 79 0.64 6.43 2.50
C ASP A 79 0.04 7.66 1.80
N PRO A 80 -1.24 7.98 2.05
CA PRO A 80 -1.90 9.13 1.43
C PRO A 80 -1.15 10.45 1.63
N GLU A 81 -0.55 10.63 2.81
CA GLU A 81 0.25 11.81 3.15
C GLU A 81 1.52 11.92 2.29
N ASN A 82 2.17 10.80 1.97
CA ASN A 82 3.37 10.81 1.12
C ASN A 82 2.99 11.12 -0.32
N VAL A 83 1.85 10.59 -0.81
CA VAL A 83 1.36 10.92 -2.16
C VAL A 83 0.99 12.41 -2.25
N GLN A 84 0.35 12.96 -1.23
CA GLN A 84 0.07 14.40 -1.12
C GLN A 84 1.36 15.22 -1.19
N LYS A 85 2.36 14.91 -0.34
CA LYS A 85 3.65 15.61 -0.31
C LYS A 85 4.34 15.58 -1.68
N VAL A 86 4.32 14.43 -2.37
CA VAL A 86 4.88 14.28 -3.72
C VAL A 86 4.22 15.24 -4.71
N VAL A 87 2.90 15.39 -4.65
CA VAL A 87 2.17 16.33 -5.53
C VAL A 87 2.49 17.77 -5.16
N GLU A 88 2.52 18.12 -3.88
CA GLU A 88 2.84 19.48 -3.41
C GLU A 88 4.24 19.93 -3.84
N VAL A 89 5.24 19.08 -3.60
CA VAL A 89 6.63 19.35 -4.01
C VAL A 89 6.74 19.48 -5.52
N ALA A 90 6.04 18.64 -6.28
CA ALA A 90 6.08 18.73 -7.74
C ALA A 90 5.41 20.00 -8.28
N LEU A 91 4.30 20.45 -7.67
CA LEU A 91 3.64 21.71 -8.04
C LEU A 91 4.54 22.91 -7.76
N GLU A 92 5.17 22.94 -6.58
CA GLU A 92 6.15 23.97 -6.22
C GLU A 92 7.32 24.01 -7.21
N LEU A 93 7.90 22.84 -7.52
CA LEU A 93 9.00 22.71 -8.47
C LEU A 93 8.64 23.18 -9.89
N ALA A 94 7.37 22.96 -10.27
CA ALA A 94 6.80 23.38 -11.54
C ALA A 94 6.35 24.85 -11.57
N GLY A 95 6.43 25.57 -10.44
CA GLY A 95 5.94 26.95 -10.31
C GLY A 95 4.42 27.06 -10.39
N GLN A 96 3.70 25.99 -10.05
CA GLN A 96 2.24 25.92 -10.07
C GLN A 96 1.65 26.35 -8.72
N PRO A 97 0.37 26.79 -8.69
CA PRO A 97 -0.30 27.11 -7.44
C PRO A 97 -0.40 25.89 -6.50
N LYS A 98 -0.32 26.14 -5.19
CA LYS A 98 -0.48 25.10 -4.16
C LYS A 98 -1.91 24.56 -4.12
N LEU A 99 -2.06 23.32 -3.65
CA LEU A 99 -3.37 22.70 -3.43
C LEU A 99 -4.22 23.55 -2.46
N VAL A 100 -5.50 23.70 -2.77
CA VAL A 100 -6.42 24.49 -1.94
C VAL A 100 -7.22 23.54 -1.06
N GLU A 101 -7.17 23.71 0.25
CA GLU A 101 -7.99 22.92 1.17
C GLU A 101 -9.48 23.15 0.91
N ALA A 102 -10.25 22.06 0.86
CA ALA A 102 -11.69 22.11 0.62
C ALA A 102 -12.47 21.58 1.82
N LYS A 103 -13.63 22.18 2.08
CA LYS A 103 -14.56 21.71 3.12
C LYS A 103 -15.59 20.79 2.47
N VAL A 104 -15.78 19.61 3.04
CA VAL A 104 -16.73 18.61 2.59
C VAL A 104 -17.42 17.99 3.80
N SER A 105 -18.75 18.00 3.80
CA SER A 105 -19.56 17.49 4.91
C SER A 105 -19.21 16.04 5.23
N GLY A 106 -18.96 15.75 6.52
CA GLY A 106 -18.57 14.42 7.00
C GLY A 106 -17.12 14.00 6.71
N LEU A 107 -16.30 14.87 6.09
CA LEU A 107 -14.85 14.65 5.91
C LEU A 107 -14.01 15.74 6.55
N TRP A 108 -14.33 17.00 6.28
CA TRP A 108 -13.59 18.16 6.77
C TRP A 108 -14.48 19.41 6.84
N PRO A 109 -14.49 20.17 7.96
CA PRO A 109 -13.68 20.02 9.17
C PRO A 109 -14.14 18.86 10.06
N ASP A 110 -13.18 18.12 10.64
CA ASP A 110 -13.43 17.02 11.60
C ASP A 110 -12.61 17.28 12.88
N PRO A 111 -13.23 17.39 14.06
CA PRO A 111 -12.52 17.63 15.32
C PRO A 111 -11.51 16.53 15.69
N LYS A 112 -11.59 15.34 15.08
CA LYS A 112 -10.64 14.24 15.32
C LYS A 112 -9.39 14.31 14.46
N ARG A 113 -9.34 15.17 13.44
CA ARG A 113 -8.23 15.27 12.48
C ARG A 113 -7.46 16.56 12.69
N SER A 114 -6.13 16.46 12.74
CA SER A 114 -5.23 17.61 12.85
C SER A 114 -4.94 18.29 11.50
N LYS A 115 -5.09 17.57 10.39
CA LYS A 115 -4.81 18.06 9.02
C LYS A 115 -5.99 17.83 8.10
N CYS A 116 -6.16 18.74 7.14
CA CYS A 116 -7.17 18.62 6.10
C CYS A 116 -6.82 17.48 5.13
N PRO A 117 -7.70 16.49 4.90
CA PRO A 117 -7.45 15.42 3.93
C PRO A 117 -8.07 15.70 2.55
N VAL A 118 -8.76 16.83 2.38
CA VAL A 118 -9.58 17.13 1.19
C VAL A 118 -9.07 18.38 0.49
N PHE A 119 -8.84 18.27 -0.81
CA PHE A 119 -8.24 19.34 -1.61
C PHE A 119 -9.05 19.64 -2.86
N ARG A 120 -8.96 20.87 -3.33
CA ARG A 120 -9.42 21.29 -4.66
C ARG A 120 -8.20 21.63 -5.49
N LEU A 121 -8.25 21.24 -6.77
CA LEU A 121 -7.21 21.58 -7.71
C LEU A 121 -7.35 23.06 -8.08
N PRO A 122 -6.31 23.90 -7.87
CA PRO A 122 -6.32 25.25 -8.41
C PRO A 122 -6.26 25.20 -9.94
N VAL A 123 -6.52 26.35 -10.59
CA VAL A 123 -6.33 26.45 -12.04
C VAL A 123 -4.83 26.34 -12.33
N LEU A 124 -4.44 25.24 -12.96
CA LEU A 124 -3.06 24.97 -13.35
C LEU A 124 -2.80 25.46 -14.78
N SER A 125 -1.55 25.84 -15.07
CA SER A 125 -1.15 26.36 -16.37
C SER A 125 -0.56 25.29 -17.29
N ASP A 126 -0.56 25.55 -18.60
CA ASP A 126 0.09 24.72 -19.63
C ASP A 126 -0.34 23.24 -19.59
N ALA A 127 0.62 22.31 -19.72
CA ALA A 127 0.39 20.88 -19.67
C ALA A 127 -0.22 20.40 -18.34
N TRP A 128 -0.14 21.19 -17.26
CA TRP A 128 -0.75 20.88 -15.96
C TRP A 128 -2.26 21.09 -15.94
N ALA A 129 -2.82 21.93 -16.84
CA ALA A 129 -4.28 22.13 -16.94
C ALA A 129 -5.03 20.81 -17.15
N LEU A 130 -4.41 19.88 -17.89
CA LEU A 130 -4.97 18.56 -18.18
C LEU A 130 -5.05 17.66 -16.93
N CYS A 131 -4.39 18.02 -15.82
CA CYS A 131 -4.53 17.28 -14.55
C CYS A 131 -5.90 17.44 -13.90
N ALA A 132 -6.71 18.40 -14.36
CA ALA A 132 -8.10 18.54 -13.94
C ALA A 132 -9.05 17.51 -14.59
N GLU A 133 -8.59 16.80 -15.64
CA GLU A 133 -9.36 15.74 -16.29
C GLU A 133 -9.73 14.63 -15.29
N GLY A 134 -11.01 14.29 -15.23
CA GLY A 134 -11.54 13.27 -14.31
C GLY A 134 -11.94 13.80 -12.93
N LEU A 135 -11.61 15.05 -12.58
CA LEU A 135 -12.09 15.68 -11.35
C LEU A 135 -13.50 16.26 -11.50
N ALA A 136 -13.85 16.71 -12.71
CA ALA A 136 -15.19 17.21 -12.99
C ALA A 136 -16.25 16.13 -12.73
N HIS A 137 -17.39 16.54 -12.19
CA HIS A 137 -18.55 15.65 -12.05
C HIS A 137 -19.12 15.30 -13.43
N PRO A 138 -19.41 14.02 -13.74
CA PRO A 138 -19.76 13.59 -15.10
C PRO A 138 -21.01 14.28 -15.68
N PHE A 139 -21.96 14.66 -14.82
CA PHE A 139 -23.24 15.24 -15.25
C PHE A 139 -23.32 16.76 -15.10
N THR A 140 -22.63 17.33 -14.11
CA THR A 140 -22.71 18.77 -13.82
C THR A 140 -21.50 19.55 -14.35
N GLY A 141 -20.39 18.86 -14.65
CA GLY A 141 -19.14 19.48 -15.09
C GLY A 141 -18.40 20.25 -13.98
N GLU A 142 -18.96 20.36 -12.78
CA GLU A 142 -18.35 21.07 -11.67
C GLU A 142 -17.12 20.33 -11.14
N ALA A 143 -16.05 21.07 -10.85
CA ALA A 143 -14.82 20.52 -10.31
C ALA A 143 -15.04 20.02 -8.87
N ARG A 144 -14.96 18.70 -8.68
CA ARG A 144 -15.12 18.10 -7.36
C ARG A 144 -13.82 18.21 -6.55
N PRO A 145 -13.93 18.37 -5.22
CA PRO A 145 -12.81 18.15 -4.34
C PRO A 145 -12.34 16.69 -4.42
N PHE A 146 -11.10 16.47 -4.06
CA PHE A 146 -10.46 15.16 -4.11
C PHE A 146 -9.72 14.84 -2.83
N VAL A 147 -9.47 13.56 -2.63
CA VAL A 147 -8.72 12.99 -1.51
C VAL A 147 -7.66 12.03 -2.04
N PHE A 148 -6.58 11.84 -1.27
CA PHE A 148 -5.56 10.83 -1.57
C PHE A 148 -5.84 9.49 -0.88
N ASP A 149 -6.65 9.50 0.18
CA ASP A 149 -7.00 8.30 0.94
C ASP A 149 -8.22 7.58 0.34
N HIS A 150 -8.03 6.30 0.03
CA HIS A 150 -9.07 5.43 -0.50
C HIS A 150 -10.24 5.26 0.46
N ALA A 151 -9.98 5.18 1.77
CA ALA A 151 -11.03 4.98 2.77
C ALA A 151 -12.00 6.16 2.84
N LEU A 152 -11.53 7.38 2.51
CA LEU A 152 -12.35 8.59 2.52
C LEU A 152 -13.21 8.75 1.27
N ALA A 153 -12.80 8.16 0.15
CA ALA A 153 -13.54 8.20 -1.10
C ALA A 153 -14.55 7.04 -1.26
N GLN A 154 -14.45 6.00 -0.42
CA GLN A 154 -15.26 4.80 -0.56
C GLN A 154 -16.75 5.10 -0.32
N GLY A 155 -17.59 4.78 -1.32
CA GLY A 155 -19.05 4.98 -1.23
C GLY A 155 -19.51 6.43 -1.33
N ARG A 156 -18.62 7.35 -1.75
CA ARG A 156 -18.90 8.77 -1.94
C ARG A 156 -18.81 9.18 -3.41
N GLU A 157 -19.69 10.07 -3.82
CA GLU A 157 -19.74 10.63 -5.19
C GLU A 157 -19.33 12.11 -5.24
N ASP A 158 -19.35 12.78 -4.08
CA ASP A 158 -19.01 14.18 -3.86
C ASP A 158 -17.50 14.44 -3.86
N VAL A 159 -16.68 13.40 -3.67
CA VAL A 159 -15.21 13.47 -3.69
C VAL A 159 -14.61 12.51 -4.72
N VAL A 160 -13.47 12.91 -5.30
CA VAL A 160 -12.71 12.08 -6.24
C VAL A 160 -11.48 11.49 -5.57
N LEU A 161 -11.18 10.22 -5.83
CA LEU A 161 -9.93 9.61 -5.39
C LEU A 161 -8.80 9.93 -6.37
N VAL A 162 -7.81 10.70 -5.92
CA VAL A 162 -6.56 10.90 -6.66
C VAL A 162 -5.59 9.79 -6.28
N HIS A 163 -5.67 8.67 -7.01
CA HIS A 163 -4.81 7.51 -6.84
C HIS A 163 -3.50 7.63 -7.65
N LEU A 164 -2.59 6.68 -7.48
CA LEU A 164 -1.27 6.69 -8.15
C LEU A 164 -1.32 6.80 -9.68
N LYS A 165 -2.39 6.32 -10.32
CA LYS A 165 -2.57 6.36 -11.78
C LYS A 165 -3.36 7.59 -12.25
N HIS A 166 -3.83 8.44 -11.33
CA HIS A 166 -4.40 9.74 -11.68
C HIS A 166 -3.35 10.61 -12.38
N ARG A 167 -3.78 11.42 -13.35
CA ARG A 167 -2.88 12.22 -14.20
C ARG A 167 -2.01 13.18 -13.39
N LEU A 168 -2.59 13.83 -12.38
CA LEU A 168 -1.86 14.70 -11.44
C LEU A 168 -0.67 13.99 -10.78
N VAL A 169 -0.88 12.78 -10.25
CA VAL A 169 0.16 12.01 -9.54
C VAL A 169 1.19 11.49 -10.54
N GLN A 170 0.74 10.95 -11.67
CA GLN A 170 1.63 10.47 -12.72
C GLN A 170 2.54 11.58 -13.27
N MET A 171 2.01 12.78 -13.45
CA MET A 171 2.79 13.91 -13.94
C MET A 171 3.77 14.43 -12.89
N SER A 172 3.34 14.51 -11.62
CA SER A 172 4.19 14.86 -10.49
C SER A 172 5.38 13.90 -10.34
N LEU A 173 5.11 12.60 -10.35
CA LEU A 173 6.15 11.56 -10.29
C LEU A 173 7.10 11.60 -11.50
N ARG A 174 6.56 11.89 -12.69
CA ARG A 174 7.38 12.01 -13.90
C ARG A 174 8.34 13.20 -13.83
N LEU A 175 7.86 14.36 -13.38
CA LEU A 175 8.68 15.56 -13.21
C LEU A 175 9.79 15.31 -12.18
N LEU A 176 9.43 14.85 -10.99
CA LEU A 176 10.40 14.59 -9.92
C LEU A 176 11.44 13.58 -10.35
N ARG A 177 11.03 12.50 -11.02
CA ARG A 177 11.97 11.51 -11.56
C ARG A 177 12.91 12.14 -12.59
N ALA A 178 12.43 13.01 -13.48
CA ALA A 178 13.29 13.68 -14.46
C ALA A 178 14.33 14.58 -13.78
N GLU A 179 13.93 15.32 -12.75
CA GLU A 179 14.80 16.22 -12.00
C GLU A 179 15.87 15.48 -11.19
N VAL A 180 15.54 14.31 -10.61
CA VAL A 180 16.54 13.46 -9.94
C VAL A 180 17.66 13.05 -10.89
N TRP A 181 17.40 12.87 -12.19
CA TRP A 181 18.38 12.39 -13.18
C TRP A 181 18.89 13.49 -14.14
N SER A 182 18.53 14.76 -13.95
CA SER A 182 18.93 15.87 -14.84
C SER A 182 20.45 16.13 -14.81
N GLN A 183 21.09 16.29 -15.98
CA GLN A 183 22.53 16.50 -16.03
C GLN A 183 22.94 17.89 -15.52
N GLU A 184 24.16 17.96 -14.97
CA GLU A 184 24.78 19.16 -14.43
C GLU A 184 25.01 20.18 -15.55
N GLY A 185 24.15 21.20 -15.64
CA GLY A 185 24.16 22.21 -16.71
C GLY A 185 22.78 22.71 -17.12
N GLN A 186 21.72 21.91 -16.94
CA GLN A 186 20.35 22.42 -16.89
C GLN A 186 20.09 22.98 -15.49
N LYS A 187 19.22 24.00 -15.35
CA LYS A 187 18.86 24.60 -14.06
C LYS A 187 18.33 23.51 -13.10
N LYS A 188 19.21 22.89 -12.30
CA LYS A 188 18.85 21.87 -11.32
C LYS A 188 17.89 22.50 -10.32
N ARG A 189 16.65 22.04 -10.31
CA ARG A 189 15.64 22.53 -9.34
C ARG A 189 15.57 21.67 -8.08
N LEU A 190 16.24 20.52 -8.08
CA LEU A 190 16.24 19.56 -6.97
C LEU A 190 17.66 19.19 -6.54
N ASN A 191 17.92 19.26 -5.24
CA ASN A 191 19.17 18.81 -4.65
C ASN A 191 19.17 17.28 -4.52
N ARG A 192 20.26 16.62 -4.96
CA ARG A 192 20.42 15.15 -4.88
C ARG A 192 20.97 14.67 -3.55
N VAL A 193 21.51 15.59 -2.77
CA VAL A 193 22.07 15.35 -1.44
C VAL A 193 21.28 16.23 -0.49
N THR A 194 20.80 15.62 0.58
CA THR A 194 20.17 16.32 1.70
C THR A 194 20.85 15.83 2.98
N ALA A 195 20.97 16.72 3.95
CA ALA A 195 21.46 16.43 5.28
C ALA A 195 20.32 16.70 6.27
N ARG A 196 20.17 15.81 7.25
CA ARG A 196 19.19 15.93 8.32
C ARG A 196 19.91 15.80 9.65
N VAL A 197 19.44 16.53 10.66
CA VAL A 197 19.98 16.43 12.02
C VAL A 197 19.38 15.20 12.71
N VAL A 198 20.20 14.54 13.52
CA VAL A 198 19.80 13.39 14.33
C VAL A 198 20.37 13.60 15.74
N PRO A 199 19.62 13.29 16.81
CA PRO A 199 20.15 13.35 18.17
C PRO A 199 21.39 12.45 18.34
N ASP A 200 22.39 12.94 19.08
CA ASP A 200 23.62 12.19 19.40
C ASP A 200 23.36 10.85 20.11
N SER A 201 22.21 10.74 20.79
CA SER A 201 21.76 9.50 21.44
C SER A 201 21.44 8.39 20.42
N SER A 202 21.05 8.74 19.20
CA SER A 202 20.66 7.81 18.15
C SER A 202 21.81 7.43 17.22
N LEU A 203 22.70 8.39 16.90
CA LEU A 203 23.85 8.17 16.02
C LEU A 203 25.11 8.85 16.56
N ARG A 204 26.15 8.05 16.80
CA ARG A 204 27.47 8.56 17.26
C ARG A 204 28.35 9.08 16.13
N HIS A 205 28.06 8.71 14.89
CA HIS A 205 28.85 9.07 13.71
C HIS A 205 27.91 9.43 12.57
N LEU A 206 28.40 10.25 11.63
CA LEU A 206 27.69 10.59 10.41
C LEU A 206 27.21 9.31 9.71
N ALA A 207 25.90 9.18 9.51
CA ALA A 207 25.30 8.13 8.71
C ALA A 207 24.95 8.67 7.33
N VAL A 208 25.24 7.87 6.30
CA VAL A 208 24.85 8.16 4.93
C VAL A 208 23.78 7.19 4.49
N VAL A 209 22.75 7.75 3.87
CA VAL A 209 21.69 7.03 3.18
C VAL A 209 21.90 7.25 1.69
N ALA A 210 22.24 6.20 0.97
CA ALA A 210 22.38 6.22 -0.47
C ALA A 210 21.25 5.41 -1.11
N HIS A 211 20.53 6.04 -2.04
CA HIS A 211 19.54 5.37 -2.88
C HIS A 211 20.12 5.17 -4.28
N ALA A 212 20.15 3.93 -4.74
CA ALA A 212 20.56 3.56 -6.09
C ALA A 212 19.36 2.98 -6.84
N ARG A 213 19.23 3.30 -8.11
CA ARG A 213 18.18 2.75 -8.98
C ARG A 213 18.83 1.81 -9.99
N LEU A 214 18.49 0.53 -9.91
CA LEU A 214 18.87 -0.47 -10.89
C LEU A 214 17.75 -0.58 -11.92
N VAL A 215 18.09 -0.45 -13.20
CA VAL A 215 17.15 -0.67 -14.30
C VAL A 215 17.78 -1.66 -15.26
N VAL A 216 17.14 -2.81 -15.45
CA VAL A 216 17.54 -3.80 -16.46
C VAL A 216 16.65 -3.61 -17.68
N ILE A 217 17.28 -3.34 -18.81
CA ILE A 217 16.62 -3.12 -20.09
C ILE A 217 16.97 -4.28 -21.01
N GLY A 218 15.97 -4.85 -21.68
CA GLY A 218 16.14 -5.90 -22.67
C GLY A 218 16.73 -5.37 -23.99
N GLY A 219 17.13 -6.28 -24.88
CA GLY A 219 17.66 -5.91 -26.21
C GLY A 219 16.66 -5.15 -27.09
N ASP A 220 15.37 -5.24 -26.77
CA ASP A 220 14.26 -4.51 -27.41
C ASP A 220 13.97 -3.14 -26.77
N SER A 221 14.86 -2.65 -25.90
CA SER A 221 14.69 -1.42 -25.12
C SER A 221 13.48 -1.43 -24.17
N GLN A 222 12.89 -2.60 -23.90
CA GLN A 222 11.86 -2.72 -22.87
C GLN A 222 12.47 -2.87 -21.47
N ARG A 223 11.81 -2.28 -20.48
CA ARG A 223 12.24 -2.39 -19.08
C ARG A 223 11.82 -3.74 -18.53
N LEU A 224 12.80 -4.62 -18.33
CA LEU A 224 12.58 -5.95 -17.78
C LEU A 224 12.51 -5.94 -16.26
N HIS A 225 13.34 -5.11 -15.62
CA HIS A 225 13.41 -5.02 -14.17
C HIS A 225 13.77 -3.62 -13.72
N GLU A 226 13.21 -3.21 -12.59
CA GLU A 226 13.53 -1.95 -11.93
C GLU A 226 13.47 -2.14 -10.42
N GLU A 227 14.53 -1.74 -9.73
CA GLU A 227 14.64 -1.84 -8.29
C GLU A 227 15.30 -0.57 -7.73
N ILE A 228 14.82 -0.14 -6.56
CA ILE A 228 15.48 0.91 -5.78
C ILE A 228 16.19 0.24 -4.60
N ILE A 229 17.52 0.28 -4.65
CA ILE A 229 18.39 -0.27 -3.62
C ILE A 229 18.73 0.85 -2.65
N THR A 230 18.46 0.64 -1.37
CA THR A 230 18.85 1.58 -0.31
C THR A 230 20.04 1.00 0.45
N ALA A 231 21.11 1.78 0.59
CA ALA A 231 22.25 1.47 1.42
C ALA A 231 22.35 2.51 2.54
N VAL A 232 22.31 2.06 3.79
CA VAL A 232 22.43 2.95 4.95
C VAL A 232 23.55 2.47 5.84
N GLY A 233 24.37 3.40 6.34
CA GLY A 233 25.48 3.05 7.20
C GLY A 233 26.27 4.23 7.70
N PRO A 234 26.98 4.09 8.84
CA PRO A 234 27.89 5.11 9.33
C PRO A 234 29.14 5.19 8.45
N ILE A 235 29.65 6.41 8.32
CA ILE A 235 31.02 6.66 7.87
C ILE A 235 31.90 6.70 9.12
N ARG A 236 32.80 5.74 9.24
CA ARG A 236 33.82 5.68 10.30
C ARG A 236 35.19 5.78 9.65
N GLU A 237 35.99 6.76 10.07
CA GLU A 237 37.36 6.95 9.56
C GLU A 237 37.44 7.00 8.02
N GLY A 238 36.46 7.66 7.39
CA GLY A 238 36.37 7.77 5.92
C GLY A 238 35.89 6.52 5.19
N ARG A 239 35.52 5.44 5.89
CA ARG A 239 34.97 4.21 5.31
C ARG A 239 33.49 4.06 5.60
N PHE A 240 32.72 3.77 4.55
CA PHE A 240 31.31 3.40 4.66
C PHE A 240 31.19 1.93 5.07
N SER A 241 30.35 1.67 6.07
CA SER A 241 29.97 0.31 6.48
C SER A 241 28.45 0.23 6.59
N ARG A 242 27.81 -0.76 5.96
CA ARG A 242 26.36 -0.94 6.06
C ARG A 242 25.96 -1.30 7.51
N PHE A 243 24.80 -0.82 7.95
CA PHE A 243 24.20 -1.28 9.20
C PHE A 243 23.99 -2.80 9.18
N GLY A 244 24.24 -3.45 10.31
CA GLY A 244 24.15 -4.91 10.45
C GLY A 244 22.70 -5.40 10.59
N SER A 245 21.78 -4.53 11.01
CA SER A 245 20.37 -4.88 11.16
C SER A 245 19.43 -3.86 10.52
N LEU A 246 18.30 -4.35 10.00
CA LEU A 246 17.20 -3.51 9.50
C LEU A 246 16.63 -2.59 10.59
N LYS A 247 16.65 -3.03 11.84
CA LYS A 247 16.16 -2.25 12.98
C LYS A 247 17.00 -1.01 13.21
N GLU A 248 18.33 -1.14 13.24
CA GLU A 248 19.25 0.01 13.38
C GLU A 248 19.05 1.03 12.26
N MET A 249 18.85 0.56 11.02
CA MET A 249 18.55 1.44 9.89
C MET A 249 17.21 2.19 10.09
N GLN A 250 16.16 1.49 10.51
CA GLN A 250 14.85 2.10 10.73
C GLN A 250 14.87 3.10 11.89
N ASP A 251 15.53 2.76 13.00
CA ASP A 251 15.67 3.63 14.16
C ASP A 251 16.44 4.91 13.80
N ALA A 252 17.55 4.78 13.06
CA ALA A 252 18.32 5.91 12.55
C ALA A 252 17.47 6.82 11.65
N LEU A 253 16.72 6.25 10.70
CA LEU A 253 15.84 7.01 9.80
C LEU A 253 14.64 7.66 10.50
N ALA A 254 14.08 7.00 11.52
CA ALA A 254 12.95 7.49 12.29
C ALA A 254 13.35 8.62 13.24
N SER A 255 14.59 8.59 13.75
CA SER A 255 15.12 9.61 14.65
C SER A 255 15.58 10.90 13.95
N ALA A 256 15.65 10.90 12.62
CA ALA A 256 16.03 12.06 11.85
C ALA A 256 14.94 13.13 11.86
N THR A 257 15.33 14.38 12.13
CA THR A 257 14.45 15.54 12.13
C THR A 257 14.33 16.13 10.73
N ASP A 258 13.24 16.85 10.46
CA ASP A 258 13.06 17.62 9.21
C ASP A 258 13.87 18.94 9.23
N GLU A 259 14.73 19.13 10.23
CA GLU A 259 15.57 20.32 10.37
C GLU A 259 16.84 20.17 9.53
N GLU A 260 17.17 21.23 8.81
CA GLU A 260 18.46 21.38 8.15
C GLU A 260 19.55 21.59 9.21
N PRO A 261 20.76 21.04 9.02
CA PRO A 261 21.88 21.37 9.88
C PRO A 261 22.13 22.87 9.84
N ALA A 262 22.38 23.48 11.01
CA ALA A 262 22.72 24.90 11.07
C ALA A 262 23.89 25.21 10.14
N ASP A 263 23.77 26.28 9.36
CA ASP A 263 24.85 26.76 8.49
C ASP A 263 26.12 27.00 9.32
N LEU A 264 27.18 26.26 8.99
CA LEU A 264 28.52 26.40 9.57
C LEU A 264 29.32 27.51 8.88
#